data_AF-A0A968PE25-F1
#
_entry.id   AF-A0A968PE25-F1
#
_cell.length_a   1.000
_cell.length_b   1.000
_cell.length_c   1.000
_cell.angle_alpha   90.00
_cell.angle_beta   90.00
_cell.angle_gamma   90.00
#
_symmetry.space_group_name_H-M   'P 1'
#
loop_
_entity.id
_entity.type
_entity.pdbx_description
1 polymer ?
#
loop_
_entity_poly.entity_id
_entity_poly.type
_entity_poly.pdbx_seq_one_letter_code
_entity_poly.pdbx_strand_id
1 'polypeptide(L)'
;MIQSDNHPKHQTVTKTNGETSGQQGSLIRILDLDGMRLELLMDQDHWLGIGQVQTASGISLRSAEMPMTVELRSPDGVRLVNWRLSGISPRQAGGLDLELVCDRIDDGPMEFMLHTVRSRYRVGNGKRETIPAIGTKMILSLWPVQRKLGERVCKGFGYQYQYQSADIAQYKLLDLSTWEPGGSVTGSELWLRGAQPTVTRFNNVADSYSSEWYLPGISNPNVFQFKPLQTHLQGFTFTAGRQGVLITWATQVHHVRTLIQKNPGQDLLLHLHEHCADLGLTLSSAPMEVLFWEQAGLEDVDRANCHEAMRELVYAHLHQQAGMRMERIGPTGMIEEWGPPDMKRYREEGLPALLEAGGKDD
;
A
#
# COMPACT_ATOMS: atom_id res chain seq x y z
N MET A 1 13.10 36.62 30.14
CA MET A 1 11.64 36.82 30.23
C MET A 1 11.16 36.98 28.81
N ILE A 2 10.60 35.97 28.14
CA ILE A 2 9.34 35.29 28.47
C ILE A 2 9.52 33.79 28.13
N GLN A 3 9.31 32.93 29.13
CA GLN A 3 9.09 31.50 28.92
C GLN A 3 7.69 31.34 28.32
N SER A 4 7.57 30.58 27.23
CA SER A 4 6.27 30.07 26.77
C SER A 4 6.27 28.56 27.00
N ASP A 5 5.59 28.17 28.08
CA ASP A 5 5.26 26.80 28.40
C ASP A 5 4.28 26.27 27.36
N ASN A 6 4.76 25.42 26.46
CA ASN A 6 3.92 24.58 25.61
C ASN A 6 3.90 23.17 26.22
N HIS A 7 2.98 22.94 27.15
CA HIS A 7 2.63 21.59 27.58
C HIS A 7 1.91 20.85 26.42
N PRO A 8 2.32 19.62 26.08
CA PRO A 8 1.57 18.79 25.15
C PRO A 8 0.21 18.42 25.79
N LYS A 9 -0.87 18.69 25.07
CA LYS A 9 -2.23 18.27 25.44
C LYS A 9 -2.26 16.75 25.53
N HIS A 10 -2.77 16.23 26.65
CA HIS A 10 -3.02 14.80 26.86
C HIS A 10 -3.87 14.22 25.72
N GLN A 11 -3.30 13.29 24.94
CA GLN A 11 -4.07 12.44 24.04
C GLN A 11 -4.93 11.49 24.89
N THR A 12 -6.24 11.50 24.64
CA THR A 12 -7.22 10.75 25.45
C THR A 12 -7.44 9.38 24.83
N VAL A 13 -6.91 8.32 25.45
CA VAL A 13 -7.27 6.94 25.13
C VAL A 13 -8.67 6.66 25.68
N THR A 14 -9.68 6.70 24.80
CA THR A 14 -11.06 6.42 25.22
C THR A 14 -11.34 4.93 25.04
N LYS A 15 -11.64 4.22 26.14
CA LYS A 15 -12.16 2.85 26.12
C LYS A 15 -13.69 2.93 25.98
N THR A 16 -14.23 2.51 24.84
CA THR A 16 -15.68 2.28 24.70
C THR A 16 -15.95 0.78 24.81
N ASN A 17 -16.54 0.37 25.94
CA ASN A 17 -17.10 -0.99 26.08
C ASN A 17 -18.44 -0.99 25.36
N GLY A 18 -18.54 -1.70 24.23
CA GLY A 18 -19.82 -1.99 23.60
C GLY A 18 -20.53 -3.10 24.36
N GLU A 19 -21.62 -2.77 25.05
CA GLU A 19 -22.55 -3.78 25.56
C GLU A 19 -23.41 -4.28 24.40
N THR A 20 -23.27 -5.55 24.04
CA THR A 20 -24.36 -6.35 23.45
C THR A 20 -24.14 -7.83 23.79
N SER A 21 -25.21 -8.46 24.22
CA SER A 21 -25.30 -9.81 24.77
C SER A 21 -24.72 -10.90 23.84
N GLY A 22 -23.81 -11.73 24.36
CA GLY A 22 -23.68 -13.13 23.96
C GLY A 22 -22.68 -13.52 22.87
N GLN A 23 -21.67 -12.71 22.55
CA GLN A 23 -20.48 -13.14 21.78
C GLN A 23 -19.22 -12.69 22.53
N GLN A 24 -18.21 -13.56 22.63
CA GLN A 24 -16.89 -13.20 23.17
C GLN A 24 -16.39 -11.96 22.42
N GLY A 25 -16.30 -10.83 23.12
CA GLY A 25 -16.34 -9.51 22.49
C GLY A 25 -15.00 -9.08 21.90
N SER A 26 -15.02 -8.69 20.63
CA SER A 26 -13.96 -7.91 20.01
C SER A 26 -13.80 -6.56 20.71
N LEU A 27 -12.56 -6.18 21.04
CA LEU A 27 -12.25 -4.88 21.65
C LEU A 27 -11.80 -3.90 20.55
N ILE A 28 -12.41 -2.71 20.53
CA ILE A 28 -12.01 -1.61 19.63
C ILE A 28 -11.31 -0.54 20.47
N ARG A 29 -10.09 -0.15 20.08
CA ARG A 29 -9.41 1.04 20.62
C ARG A 29 -9.34 2.11 19.54
N ILE A 30 -9.50 3.37 19.93
CA ILE A 30 -9.44 4.51 19.01
C ILE A 30 -8.16 5.29 19.23
N LEU A 31 -7.42 5.53 18.14
CA LEU A 31 -6.31 6.46 18.08
C LEU A 31 -6.72 7.72 17.32
N ASP A 32 -6.21 8.87 17.76
CA ASP A 32 -6.34 10.14 17.05
C ASP A 32 -4.96 10.62 16.59
N LEU A 33 -4.82 10.87 15.29
CA LEU A 33 -3.62 11.36 14.63
C LEU A 33 -3.94 12.67 13.91
N ASP A 34 -3.99 13.77 14.68
CA ASP A 34 -4.24 15.13 14.19
C ASP A 34 -5.52 15.22 13.34
N GLY A 35 -6.62 14.70 13.88
CA GLY A 35 -7.92 14.67 13.21
C GLY A 35 -8.10 13.50 12.24
N MET A 36 -7.18 12.53 12.20
CA MET A 36 -7.45 11.20 11.64
C MET A 36 -7.75 10.23 12.77
N ARG A 37 -8.94 9.65 12.75
CA ARG A 37 -9.38 8.66 13.73
C ARG A 37 -9.14 7.26 13.19
N LEU A 38 -8.32 6.46 13.87
CA LEU A 38 -7.97 5.10 13.48
C LEU A 38 -8.50 4.11 14.52
N GLU A 39 -9.19 3.07 14.07
CA GLU A 39 -9.60 1.97 14.92
C GLU A 39 -8.53 0.89 14.99
N LEU A 40 -8.18 0.42 16.18
CA LEU A 40 -7.41 -0.80 16.40
C LEU A 40 -8.39 -1.91 16.75
N LEU A 41 -8.43 -2.94 15.90
CA LEU A 41 -9.28 -4.10 16.08
C LEU A 41 -8.52 -5.19 16.82
N MET A 42 -9.13 -5.67 17.90
CA MET A 42 -8.60 -6.74 18.73
C MET A 42 -9.65 -7.83 18.90
N ASP A 43 -9.24 -9.10 18.86
CA ASP A 43 -10.02 -10.24 19.35
C ASP A 43 -9.33 -10.79 20.58
N GLN A 44 -9.97 -10.68 21.74
CA GLN A 44 -9.36 -10.94 23.04
C GLN A 44 -8.08 -10.11 23.24
N ASP A 45 -6.91 -10.73 23.25
CA ASP A 45 -5.60 -10.07 23.30
C ASP A 45 -4.89 -10.01 21.94
N HIS A 46 -5.44 -10.65 20.90
CA HIS A 46 -4.88 -10.68 19.55
C HIS A 46 -5.22 -9.41 18.78
N TRP A 47 -4.20 -8.79 18.20
CA TRP A 47 -4.32 -7.69 17.26
C TRP A 47 -4.72 -8.23 15.89
N LEU A 48 -5.85 -7.76 15.37
CA LEU A 48 -6.36 -8.13 14.06
C LEU A 48 -5.88 -7.17 12.98
N GLY A 49 -5.73 -5.89 13.31
CA GLY A 49 -5.36 -4.86 12.35
C GLY A 49 -5.83 -3.46 12.70
N ILE A 50 -5.60 -2.52 11.78
CA ILE A 50 -6.30 -1.23 11.78
C ILE A 50 -7.65 -1.40 11.07
N GLY A 51 -8.75 -1.11 11.76
CA GLY A 51 -10.11 -1.16 11.22
C GLY A 51 -10.47 0.08 10.42
N GLN A 52 -11.57 0.73 10.82
CA GLN A 52 -12.01 1.96 10.16
C GLN A 52 -10.97 3.08 10.34
N VAL A 53 -10.82 3.89 9.30
CA VAL A 53 -10.10 5.17 9.37
C VAL A 53 -11.06 6.26 8.93
N GLN A 54 -11.16 7.33 9.72
CA GLN A 54 -12.06 8.45 9.45
C GLN A 54 -11.33 9.79 9.52
N THR A 55 -11.75 10.74 8.70
CA THR A 55 -11.36 12.15 8.84
C THR A 55 -12.03 12.79 10.05
N ALA A 56 -11.59 13.99 10.42
CA ALA A 56 -12.20 14.79 11.48
C ALA A 56 -13.67 15.15 11.21
N SER A 57 -14.06 15.21 9.92
CA SER A 57 -15.44 15.43 9.48
C SER A 57 -16.28 14.14 9.47
N GLY A 58 -15.69 12.99 9.80
CA GLY A 58 -16.37 11.69 9.88
C GLY A 58 -16.44 10.92 8.56
N ILE A 59 -15.70 11.33 7.53
CA ILE A 59 -15.66 10.60 6.26
C ILE A 59 -14.76 9.38 6.42
N SER A 60 -15.31 8.19 6.12
CA SER A 60 -14.55 6.94 6.13
C SER A 60 -13.57 6.90 4.95
N LEU A 61 -12.32 6.53 5.21
CA LEU A 61 -11.29 6.31 4.18
C LEU A 61 -11.08 4.83 3.87
N ARG A 62 -11.64 3.95 4.70
CA ARG A 62 -11.73 2.50 4.51
C ARG A 62 -12.80 1.90 5.42
N SER A 63 -13.28 0.71 5.10
CA SER A 63 -14.15 -0.06 6.00
C SER A 63 -13.33 -0.89 7.02
N ALA A 64 -13.99 -1.35 8.08
CA ALA A 64 -13.42 -2.26 9.09
C ALA A 64 -13.56 -3.75 8.72
N GLU A 65 -14.26 -4.08 7.63
CA GLU A 65 -14.57 -5.46 7.22
C GLU A 65 -13.31 -6.30 6.98
N MET A 66 -12.30 -5.70 6.36
CA MET A 66 -10.96 -6.27 6.26
C MET A 66 -10.00 -5.35 7.01
N PRO A 67 -9.42 -5.76 8.15
CA PRO A 67 -8.45 -4.95 8.89
C PRO A 67 -7.14 -4.77 8.11
N MET A 68 -6.47 -3.63 8.27
CA MET A 68 -5.12 -3.41 7.80
C MET A 68 -4.17 -4.28 8.59
N THR A 69 -3.47 -5.19 7.92
CA THR A 69 -2.59 -6.12 8.59
C THR A 69 -1.39 -6.43 7.71
N VAL A 70 -0.52 -7.28 8.23
CA VAL A 70 0.75 -7.58 7.59
C VAL A 70 1.10 -9.04 7.74
N GLU A 71 1.60 -9.62 6.66
CA GLU A 71 2.15 -10.97 6.65
C GLU A 71 3.65 -10.94 6.36
N LEU A 72 4.42 -11.65 7.17
CA LEU A 72 5.86 -11.82 6.97
C LEU A 72 6.14 -13.18 6.32
N ARG A 73 7.15 -13.22 5.45
CA ARG A 73 7.59 -14.45 4.78
C ARG A 73 9.04 -14.77 5.12
N SER A 74 9.19 -15.97 5.67
CA SER A 74 10.44 -16.63 5.98
C SER A 74 10.64 -17.79 5.00
N PRO A 75 11.85 -17.98 4.45
CA PRO A 75 12.09 -19.09 3.54
C PRO A 75 12.14 -20.44 4.26
N ASP A 76 12.23 -20.42 5.60
CA ASP A 76 12.46 -21.59 6.44
C ASP A 76 11.19 -22.32 6.90
N GLY A 77 10.02 -21.95 6.37
CA GLY A 77 8.74 -22.55 6.79
C GLY A 77 8.35 -22.14 8.21
N VAL A 78 8.74 -20.93 8.64
CA VAL A 78 8.26 -20.31 9.88
C VAL A 78 7.12 -19.37 9.55
N ARG A 79 5.99 -19.52 10.24
CA ARG A 79 4.86 -18.58 10.16
C ARG A 79 4.73 -17.84 11.48
N LEU A 80 4.71 -16.51 11.43
CA LEU A 80 4.41 -15.67 12.58
C LEU A 80 2.90 -15.45 12.64
N VAL A 81 2.31 -15.69 13.81
CA VAL A 81 0.84 -15.71 14.03
C VAL A 81 0.50 -15.09 15.38
N ASN A 82 -0.79 -14.85 15.64
CA ASN A 82 -1.29 -14.34 16.93
C ASN A 82 -0.53 -13.09 17.40
N TRP A 83 -0.48 -12.07 16.54
CA TRP A 83 0.08 -10.78 16.93
C TRP A 83 -0.70 -10.21 18.11
N ARG A 84 0.01 -9.62 19.07
CA ARG A 84 -0.55 -9.02 20.28
C ARG A 84 0.11 -7.67 20.52
N LEU A 85 -0.68 -6.69 20.90
CA LEU A 85 -0.19 -5.35 21.23
C LEU A 85 0.47 -5.34 22.61
N SER A 86 1.80 -5.22 22.66
CA SER A 86 2.57 -5.14 23.91
C SER A 86 2.65 -3.72 24.46
N GLY A 87 2.62 -2.70 23.59
CA GLY A 87 2.75 -1.30 24.00
C GLY A 87 2.36 -0.30 22.92
N ILE A 88 2.08 0.93 23.37
CA ILE A 88 1.93 2.11 22.51
C ILE A 88 2.82 3.20 23.12
N SER A 89 3.72 3.77 22.33
CA SER A 89 4.56 4.89 22.75
C SER A 89 4.39 6.10 21.83
N PRO A 90 4.44 7.34 22.37
CA PRO A 90 4.38 8.53 21.55
C PRO A 90 5.68 8.72 20.75
N ARG A 91 5.52 9.25 19.54
CA ARG A 91 6.60 9.70 18.65
C ARG A 91 6.61 11.22 18.59
N GLN A 92 7.68 11.80 18.05
CA GLN A 92 7.72 13.24 17.78
C GLN A 92 6.62 13.64 16.78
N ALA A 93 6.23 14.93 16.82
CA ALA A 93 5.22 15.51 15.93
C ALA A 93 3.84 14.80 15.95
N GLY A 94 3.45 14.24 17.09
CA GLY A 94 2.12 13.64 17.28
C GLY A 94 1.96 12.23 16.72
N GLY A 95 3.05 11.57 16.30
CA GLY A 95 3.03 10.17 15.91
C GLY A 95 2.95 9.19 17.08
N LEU A 96 2.75 7.92 16.76
CA LEU A 96 2.64 6.80 17.70
C LEU A 96 3.41 5.59 17.15
N ASP A 97 4.05 4.84 18.03
CA ASP A 97 4.61 3.53 17.72
C ASP A 97 3.79 2.46 18.46
N LEU A 98 3.25 1.50 17.72
CA LEU A 98 2.60 0.31 18.27
C LEU A 98 3.61 -0.84 18.26
N GLU A 99 3.93 -1.36 19.45
CA GLU A 99 4.78 -2.54 19.57
C GLU A 99 3.93 -3.81 19.61
N LEU A 100 4.26 -4.74 18.72
CA LEU A 100 3.57 -6.00 18.52
C LEU A 100 4.53 -7.17 18.78
N VAL A 101 4.05 -8.16 19.51
CA VAL A 101 4.71 -9.46 19.74
C VAL A 101 3.86 -10.57 19.16
N CYS A 102 4.44 -11.74 18.87
CA CYS A 102 3.72 -12.82 18.21
C CYS A 102 4.10 -14.20 18.73
N ASP A 103 3.35 -15.19 18.27
CA ASP A 103 3.73 -16.58 18.28
C ASP A 103 4.28 -17.01 16.93
N ARG A 104 4.86 -18.20 16.88
CA ARG A 104 5.29 -18.86 15.65
C ARG A 104 4.77 -20.28 15.55
N ILE A 105 4.63 -20.72 14.31
CA ILE A 105 4.44 -22.11 13.94
C ILE A 105 5.59 -22.52 13.03
N ASP A 106 6.29 -23.57 13.44
CA ASP A 106 7.49 -24.10 12.80
C ASP A 106 7.12 -25.29 11.90
N ASP A 107 6.26 -25.04 10.90
CA ASP A 107 5.71 -26.09 10.05
C ASP A 107 5.46 -25.67 8.59
N GLY A 108 5.43 -26.67 7.72
CA GLY A 108 4.95 -26.52 6.35
C GLY A 108 6.05 -26.35 5.29
N PRO A 109 5.65 -25.99 4.07
CA PRO A 109 6.57 -25.86 2.96
C PRO A 109 7.52 -24.68 3.18
N MET A 110 8.79 -24.93 2.90
CA MET A 110 9.83 -23.93 2.76
C MET A 110 9.81 -23.42 1.31
N GLU A 111 10.31 -22.21 1.11
CA GLU A 111 10.45 -21.65 -0.24
C GLU A 111 11.63 -22.25 -1.00
N PHE A 112 12.66 -22.69 -0.27
CA PHE A 112 13.77 -23.39 -0.87
C PHE A 112 13.32 -24.73 -1.45
N MET A 113 13.69 -24.96 -2.71
CA MET A 113 13.47 -26.23 -3.38
C MET A 113 14.70 -27.13 -3.27
N LEU A 114 14.48 -28.44 -3.32
CA LEU A 114 15.52 -29.42 -3.59
C LEU A 114 15.98 -29.29 -5.05
N HIS A 115 17.15 -29.83 -5.39
CA HIS A 115 17.60 -29.94 -6.78
C HIS A 115 16.61 -30.68 -7.70
N THR A 116 15.72 -31.48 -7.13
CA THR A 116 14.63 -32.17 -7.82
C THR A 116 13.38 -31.29 -8.04
N VAL A 117 13.46 -29.99 -7.75
CA VAL A 117 12.37 -29.00 -7.88
C VAL A 117 11.16 -29.39 -7.02
N ARG A 118 11.42 -30.04 -5.87
CA ARG A 118 10.42 -30.34 -4.85
C ARG A 118 10.56 -29.35 -3.70
N SER A 119 9.44 -28.85 -3.19
CA SER A 119 9.42 -28.02 -1.99
C SER A 119 10.06 -28.77 -0.82
N ARG A 120 10.97 -28.11 -0.12
CA ARG A 120 11.41 -28.60 1.19
C ARG A 120 10.30 -28.37 2.20
N TYR A 121 10.30 -29.14 3.28
CA TYR A 121 9.37 -28.99 4.38
C TYR A 121 10.14 -28.79 5.68
N ARG A 122 9.68 -27.85 6.51
CA ARG A 122 10.09 -27.78 7.90
C ARG A 122 9.37 -28.89 8.65
N VAL A 123 10.13 -29.91 9.01
CA VAL A 123 9.66 -31.04 9.83
C VAL A 123 9.98 -30.68 11.27
N GLY A 124 9.06 -29.98 11.94
CA GLY A 124 9.14 -29.72 13.37
C GLY A 124 9.08 -31.01 14.20
N ASN A 125 8.79 -30.90 15.49
CA ASN A 125 8.66 -32.06 16.40
C ASN A 125 7.42 -32.96 16.14
N GLY A 126 6.75 -32.79 15.00
CA GLY A 126 5.53 -33.52 14.63
C GLY A 126 4.24 -32.99 15.27
N LYS A 127 4.32 -32.09 16.25
CA LYS A 127 3.16 -31.40 16.81
C LYS A 127 3.07 -30.01 16.19
N ARG A 128 1.94 -29.71 15.55
CA ARG A 128 1.64 -28.36 15.01
C ARG A 128 1.25 -27.43 16.17
N GLU A 129 2.13 -27.28 17.14
CA GLU A 129 1.92 -26.42 18.29
C GLU A 129 2.35 -24.99 17.94
N THR A 130 1.54 -24.04 18.40
CA THR A 130 1.89 -22.62 18.36
C THR A 130 2.74 -22.33 19.60
N ILE A 131 3.92 -21.73 19.40
CA ILE A 131 4.85 -21.41 20.50
C ILE A 131 5.23 -19.93 20.47
N PRO A 132 5.58 -19.30 21.61
CA PRO A 132 6.00 -17.90 21.62
C PRO A 132 7.24 -17.65 20.76
N ALA A 133 7.21 -16.60 19.93
CA ALA A 133 8.37 -16.18 19.13
C ALA A 133 9.28 -15.26 19.98
N ILE A 134 9.99 -15.84 20.96
CA ILE A 134 10.83 -15.07 21.90
C ILE A 134 11.87 -14.22 21.15
N GLY A 135 11.98 -12.95 21.51
CA GLY A 135 12.90 -12.01 20.87
C GLY A 135 12.46 -11.54 19.49
N THR A 136 11.22 -11.83 19.08
CA THR A 136 10.60 -11.35 17.84
C THR A 136 9.57 -10.26 18.14
N LYS A 137 9.68 -9.13 17.44
CA LYS A 137 8.76 -8.01 17.55
C LYS A 137 8.55 -7.30 16.22
N MET A 138 7.46 -6.56 16.13
CA MET A 138 7.17 -5.66 15.04
C MET A 138 6.71 -4.31 15.61
N ILE A 139 7.27 -3.23 15.08
CA ILE A 139 6.82 -1.87 15.37
C ILE A 139 6.01 -1.39 14.17
N LEU A 140 4.77 -0.97 14.41
CA LEU A 140 3.98 -0.19 13.46
C LEU A 140 4.06 1.28 13.89
N SER A 141 4.86 2.06 13.18
CA SER A 141 4.91 3.51 13.36
C SER A 141 3.77 4.16 12.60
N LEU A 142 3.09 5.12 13.22
CA LEU A 142 2.04 5.95 12.64
C LEU A 142 2.36 7.43 12.88
N TRP A 143 2.08 8.31 11.92
CA TRP A 143 2.26 9.76 12.10
C TRP A 143 1.26 10.55 11.26
N PRO A 144 0.83 11.74 11.70
CA PRO A 144 -0.01 12.61 10.88
C PRO A 144 0.78 13.15 9.68
N VAL A 145 0.10 13.32 8.55
CA VAL A 145 0.71 13.83 7.32
C VAL A 145 -0.20 14.87 6.68
N GLN A 146 0.42 15.96 6.24
CA GLN A 146 -0.20 16.96 5.37
C GLN A 146 0.70 17.22 4.16
N ARG A 147 0.12 17.15 2.96
CA ARG A 147 0.82 17.42 1.69
C ARG A 147 0.07 18.50 0.92
N LYS A 148 0.83 19.31 0.17
CA LYS A 148 0.28 20.25 -0.80
C LYS A 148 0.45 19.66 -2.20
N LEU A 149 -0.65 19.43 -2.91
CA LEU A 149 -0.69 18.92 -4.29
C LEU A 149 -1.24 20.00 -5.22
N GLY A 150 -0.35 20.73 -5.89
CA GLY A 150 -0.70 21.98 -6.56
C GLY A 150 -1.19 23.01 -5.53
N GLU A 151 -2.43 23.46 -5.62
CA GLU A 151 -3.04 24.38 -4.64
C GLU A 151 -3.81 23.67 -3.52
N ARG A 152 -3.95 22.34 -3.62
CA ARG A 152 -4.79 21.52 -2.74
C ARG A 152 -4.03 21.08 -1.51
N VAL A 153 -4.71 21.03 -0.37
CA VAL A 153 -4.15 20.47 0.87
C VAL A 153 -4.77 19.10 1.09
N CYS A 154 -3.94 18.07 1.06
CA CYS A 154 -4.32 16.70 1.37
C CYS A 154 -3.86 16.38 2.79
N LYS A 155 -4.75 15.79 3.59
CA LYS A 155 -4.46 15.38 4.97
C LYS A 155 -4.63 13.89 5.12
N GLY A 156 -3.89 13.30 6.04
CA GLY A 156 -4.00 11.88 6.33
C GLY A 156 -2.93 11.46 7.31
N PHE A 157 -2.41 10.25 7.13
CA PHE A 157 -1.39 9.70 8.01
C PHE A 157 -0.39 8.87 7.21
N GLY A 158 0.81 8.73 7.75
CA GLY A 158 1.81 7.81 7.27
C GLY A 158 1.98 6.64 8.22
N TYR A 159 2.43 5.51 7.68
CA TYR A 159 2.74 4.32 8.45
C TYR A 159 3.97 3.59 7.94
N GLN A 160 4.63 2.85 8.83
CA GLN A 160 5.75 1.98 8.48
C GLN A 160 5.80 0.78 9.42
N TYR A 161 6.05 -0.41 8.85
CA TYR A 161 6.33 -1.62 9.62
C TYR A 161 7.84 -1.82 9.76
N GLN A 162 8.29 -2.15 10.98
CA GLN A 162 9.68 -2.49 11.28
C GLN A 162 9.72 -3.79 12.07
N TYR A 163 10.22 -4.84 11.45
CA TYR A 163 10.38 -6.16 12.02
C TYR A 163 11.79 -6.37 12.57
N GLN A 164 11.88 -7.05 13.71
CA GLN A 164 13.13 -7.51 14.30
C GLN A 164 12.92 -8.87 14.97
N SER A 165 13.88 -9.78 14.80
CA SER A 165 13.95 -11.05 15.52
C SER A 165 15.38 -11.41 15.93
N ALA A 166 15.51 -12.26 16.95
CA ALA A 166 16.79 -12.84 17.34
C ALA A 166 17.20 -14.02 16.44
N ASP A 167 16.25 -14.76 15.87
CA ASP A 167 16.50 -16.06 15.22
C ASP A 167 15.63 -16.34 13.97
N ILE A 168 14.61 -15.54 13.67
CA ILE A 168 13.71 -15.79 12.53
C ILE A 168 13.97 -14.77 11.43
N ALA A 169 14.66 -15.20 10.37
CA ALA A 169 14.92 -14.35 9.22
C ALA A 169 13.69 -14.21 8.31
N GLN A 170 13.48 -12.99 7.82
CA GLN A 170 12.41 -12.61 6.88
C GLN A 170 13.05 -11.94 5.67
N TYR A 171 12.42 -12.05 4.51
CA TYR A 171 12.88 -11.39 3.28
C TYR A 171 11.75 -10.62 2.57
N LYS A 172 10.50 -10.79 3.02
CA LYS A 172 9.34 -10.12 2.45
C LYS A 172 8.28 -9.84 3.50
N LEU A 173 7.66 -8.67 3.35
CA LEU A 173 6.52 -8.21 4.11
C LEU A 173 5.39 -7.89 3.13
N LEU A 174 4.23 -8.51 3.30
CA LEU A 174 3.02 -8.21 2.55
C LEU A 174 2.14 -7.32 3.43
N ASP A 175 1.99 -6.06 3.04
CA ASP A 175 1.01 -5.12 3.60
C ASP A 175 -0.34 -5.37 2.94
N LEU A 176 -1.35 -5.70 3.76
CA LEU A 176 -2.71 -5.97 3.34
C LEU A 176 -3.63 -4.86 3.83
N SER A 177 -4.17 -4.10 2.89
CA SER A 177 -5.02 -2.95 3.20
C SER A 177 -6.17 -2.82 2.22
N THR A 178 -7.14 -1.99 2.59
CA THR A 178 -8.25 -1.57 1.74
C THR A 178 -8.40 -0.06 1.86
N TRP A 179 -8.75 0.60 0.75
CA TRP A 179 -8.79 2.05 0.66
C TRP A 179 -9.94 2.50 -0.25
N GLU A 180 -10.97 3.04 0.36
CA GLU A 180 -12.20 3.45 -0.30
C GLU A 180 -12.64 4.82 0.21
N PRO A 181 -12.62 5.89 -0.61
CA PRO A 181 -13.17 7.17 -0.19
C PRO A 181 -14.67 7.00 0.10
N GLY A 182 -15.09 7.33 1.32
CA GLY A 182 -16.44 7.09 1.81
C GLY A 182 -16.67 5.69 2.42
N GLY A 183 -15.66 4.83 2.45
CA GLY A 183 -15.74 3.47 3.01
C GLY A 183 -16.41 2.43 2.11
N SER A 184 -16.64 2.77 0.83
CA SER A 184 -17.25 1.91 -0.18
C SER A 184 -16.58 2.15 -1.53
N VAL A 185 -16.16 1.09 -2.21
CA VAL A 185 -15.60 1.22 -3.57
C VAL A 185 -16.70 1.50 -4.60
N THR A 186 -17.94 1.07 -4.36
CA THR A 186 -19.08 1.40 -5.22
C THR A 186 -19.30 2.91 -5.28
N GLY A 187 -19.39 3.44 -6.51
CA GLY A 187 -19.43 4.87 -6.79
C GLY A 187 -18.07 5.55 -6.87
N SER A 188 -16.97 4.80 -6.69
CA SER A 188 -15.60 5.30 -6.83
C SER A 188 -14.97 4.88 -8.16
N GLU A 189 -13.84 5.50 -8.47
CA GLU A 189 -13.01 5.16 -9.61
C GLU A 189 -11.53 5.08 -9.22
N LEU A 190 -10.83 4.09 -9.76
CA LEU A 190 -9.40 3.87 -9.57
C LEU A 190 -8.64 4.33 -10.81
N TRP A 191 -7.62 5.15 -10.63
CA TRP A 191 -6.71 5.62 -11.67
C TRP A 191 -5.32 5.03 -11.42
N LEU A 192 -4.91 4.06 -12.24
CA LEU A 192 -3.68 3.30 -12.07
C LEU A 192 -3.00 3.04 -13.42
N ARG A 193 -2.03 3.90 -13.78
CA ARG A 193 -1.19 3.67 -14.97
C ARG A 193 -0.36 2.38 -14.80
N GLY A 194 -0.15 1.65 -15.90
CA GLY A 194 0.53 0.35 -15.91
C GLY A 194 -0.40 -0.83 -15.60
N ALA A 195 -1.66 -0.56 -15.27
CA ALA A 195 -2.75 -1.52 -15.28
C ALA A 195 -3.68 -1.27 -16.47
N GLN A 196 -4.44 -2.30 -16.86
CA GLN A 196 -5.39 -2.23 -17.97
C GLN A 196 -6.77 -2.67 -17.47
N PRO A 197 -7.80 -1.81 -17.54
CA PRO A 197 -7.75 -0.40 -17.97
C PRO A 197 -7.07 0.52 -16.92
N THR A 198 -6.54 1.67 -17.39
CA THR A 198 -5.88 2.68 -16.54
C THR A 198 -6.86 3.40 -15.61
N VAL A 199 -8.10 3.63 -16.06
CA VAL A 199 -9.17 4.20 -15.23
C VAL A 199 -10.29 3.18 -15.17
N THR A 200 -10.68 2.78 -13.96
CA THR A 200 -11.76 1.82 -13.71
C THR A 200 -12.81 2.46 -12.84
N ARG A 201 -14.07 2.47 -13.29
CA ARG A 201 -15.21 2.92 -12.50
C ARG A 201 -15.94 1.73 -11.92
N PHE A 202 -16.27 1.81 -10.63
CA PHE A 202 -17.02 0.79 -9.92
C PHE A 202 -18.43 1.30 -9.67
N ASN A 203 -19.40 0.82 -10.44
CA ASN A 203 -20.78 1.24 -10.35
C ASN A 203 -21.62 0.36 -9.42
N ASN A 204 -21.17 -0.88 -9.19
CA ASN A 204 -21.89 -1.84 -8.36
C ASN A 204 -20.95 -2.85 -7.68
N VAL A 205 -21.48 -3.53 -6.67
CA VAL A 205 -20.74 -4.52 -5.87
C VAL A 205 -20.29 -5.74 -6.70
N ALA A 206 -20.98 -6.08 -7.79
CA ALA A 206 -20.60 -7.21 -8.66
C ALA A 206 -19.44 -6.90 -9.60
N ASP A 207 -19.07 -5.63 -9.79
CA ASP A 207 -17.91 -5.25 -10.59
C ASP A 207 -16.63 -5.89 -10.03
N SER A 208 -15.70 -6.22 -10.93
CA SER A 208 -14.42 -6.86 -10.58
C SER A 208 -13.26 -6.18 -11.26
N TYR A 209 -12.11 -6.18 -10.61
CA TYR A 209 -10.88 -5.62 -11.15
C TYR A 209 -9.66 -6.35 -10.59
N SER A 210 -8.63 -6.48 -11.42
CA SER A 210 -7.31 -6.93 -10.99
C SER A 210 -6.25 -6.17 -11.78
N SER A 211 -5.23 -5.67 -11.08
CA SER A 211 -4.06 -5.07 -11.72
C SER A 211 -3.06 -6.10 -12.25
N GLU A 212 -3.31 -7.41 -12.05
CA GLU A 212 -2.49 -8.51 -12.57
C GLU A 212 -2.21 -8.36 -14.07
N TRP A 213 -1.04 -8.84 -14.51
CA TRP A 213 -0.76 -8.96 -15.92
C TRP A 213 -1.25 -10.31 -16.46
N TYR A 214 -2.37 -10.23 -17.17
CA TYR A 214 -2.92 -11.32 -17.96
C TYR A 214 -2.51 -11.21 -19.43
N LEU A 215 -1.93 -12.28 -20.00
CA LEU A 215 -1.57 -12.39 -21.42
C LEU A 215 -2.40 -13.51 -22.07
N PRO A 216 -3.50 -13.19 -22.77
CA PRO A 216 -4.33 -14.20 -23.41
C PRO A 216 -3.56 -14.92 -24.53
N GLY A 217 -3.83 -16.22 -24.71
CA GLY A 217 -3.30 -17.00 -25.84
C GLY A 217 -2.00 -17.75 -25.59
N ILE A 218 -1.48 -17.74 -24.36
CA ILE A 218 -0.34 -18.59 -23.95
C ILE A 218 -0.77 -19.64 -22.92
N SER A 219 -0.01 -20.74 -22.79
CA SER A 219 -0.36 -21.88 -21.92
C SER A 219 -0.48 -21.52 -20.44
N ASN A 220 0.21 -20.48 -19.97
CA ASN A 220 0.02 -19.89 -18.65
C ASN A 220 -0.21 -18.38 -18.79
N PRO A 221 -1.46 -17.93 -18.89
CA PRO A 221 -1.77 -16.53 -19.22
C PRO A 221 -1.58 -15.58 -18.02
N ASN A 222 -1.45 -16.09 -16.79
CA ASN A 222 -1.17 -15.29 -15.60
C ASN A 222 0.34 -15.06 -15.50
N VAL A 223 0.82 -13.95 -16.04
CA VAL A 223 2.25 -13.69 -16.17
C VAL A 223 2.82 -13.13 -14.86
N PHE A 224 2.19 -12.10 -14.32
CA PHE A 224 2.61 -11.45 -13.07
C PHE A 224 1.43 -10.99 -12.23
N GLN A 225 1.24 -11.63 -11.08
CA GLN A 225 0.23 -11.23 -10.11
C GLN A 225 0.53 -9.86 -9.48
N PHE A 226 1.76 -9.64 -9.02
CA PHE A 226 2.20 -8.36 -8.43
C PHE A 226 3.15 -7.60 -9.35
N LYS A 227 2.84 -6.33 -9.63
CA LYS A 227 3.64 -5.46 -10.51
C LYS A 227 4.51 -4.49 -9.71
N PRO A 228 5.74 -4.14 -10.14
CA PRO A 228 6.54 -3.12 -9.48
C PRO A 228 5.80 -1.77 -9.35
N LEU A 229 5.63 -1.28 -8.12
CA LEU A 229 4.84 -0.06 -7.84
C LEU A 229 5.46 1.17 -8.50
N GLN A 230 6.77 1.35 -8.38
CA GLN A 230 7.47 2.59 -8.74
C GLN A 230 7.97 2.64 -10.17
N THR A 231 8.12 1.48 -10.83
CA THR A 231 8.73 1.40 -12.18
C THR A 231 7.77 0.90 -13.26
N HIS A 232 6.81 0.04 -12.91
CA HIS A 232 5.81 -0.47 -13.87
C HIS A 232 4.46 0.22 -13.68
N LEU A 233 4.02 0.38 -12.44
CA LEU A 233 2.90 1.26 -12.11
C LEU A 233 3.37 2.71 -12.00
N GLN A 234 2.55 3.60 -11.44
CA GLN A 234 2.84 5.04 -11.35
C GLN A 234 3.48 5.50 -10.02
N GLY A 235 3.84 4.59 -9.12
CA GLY A 235 4.41 4.91 -7.80
C GLY A 235 3.40 5.23 -6.69
N PHE A 236 2.11 5.36 -7.04
CA PHE A 236 1.01 5.66 -6.13
C PHE A 236 -0.30 5.05 -6.62
N THR A 237 -1.26 4.88 -5.72
CA THR A 237 -2.67 4.61 -6.08
C THR A 237 -3.49 5.89 -5.96
N PHE A 238 -4.54 6.00 -6.77
CA PHE A 238 -5.41 7.17 -6.79
C PHE A 238 -6.84 6.69 -6.96
N THR A 239 -7.66 6.89 -5.92
CA THR A 239 -9.07 6.51 -5.92
C THR A 239 -9.91 7.76 -5.69
N ALA A 240 -10.77 8.09 -6.63
CA ALA A 240 -11.68 9.23 -6.53
C ALA A 240 -13.11 8.75 -6.26
N GLY A 241 -13.82 9.43 -5.36
CA GLY A 241 -15.21 9.16 -5.03
C GLY A 241 -15.98 10.44 -4.76
N ARG A 242 -17.24 10.30 -4.36
CA ARG A 242 -18.14 11.46 -4.12
C ARG A 242 -17.61 12.43 -3.06
N GLN A 243 -16.91 11.90 -2.06
CA GLN A 243 -16.40 12.66 -0.91
C GLN A 243 -15.03 13.31 -1.16
N GLY A 244 -14.31 12.92 -2.22
CA GLY A 244 -12.95 13.40 -2.47
C GLY A 244 -12.05 12.40 -3.15
N VAL A 245 -10.74 12.62 -3.01
CA VAL A 245 -9.68 11.79 -3.60
C VAL A 245 -8.82 11.18 -2.50
N LEU A 246 -8.64 9.87 -2.55
CA LEU A 246 -7.78 9.09 -1.67
C LEU A 246 -6.55 8.61 -2.44
N ILE A 247 -5.37 8.83 -1.88
CA ILE A 247 -4.08 8.52 -2.51
C ILE A 247 -3.25 7.70 -1.52
N THR A 248 -2.65 6.61 -1.98
CA THR A 248 -1.61 5.90 -1.22
C THR A 248 -0.30 5.83 -2.00
N TRP A 249 0.84 5.97 -1.32
CA TRP A 249 2.14 5.87 -1.98
C TRP A 249 3.28 5.52 -1.03
N ALA A 250 4.33 4.92 -1.59
CA ALA A 250 5.59 4.66 -0.89
C ALA A 250 6.51 5.87 -1.07
N THR A 251 6.87 6.52 0.04
CA THR A 251 7.66 7.76 0.03
C THR A 251 9.16 7.55 -0.17
N GLN A 252 9.62 6.30 -0.25
CA GLN A 252 11.02 5.97 -0.46
C GLN A 252 11.21 5.03 -1.64
N VAL A 253 12.31 5.19 -2.38
CA VAL A 253 12.73 4.22 -3.41
C VAL A 253 12.94 2.88 -2.73
N HIS A 254 12.13 1.90 -3.12
CA HIS A 254 12.11 0.60 -2.48
C HIS A 254 11.58 -0.45 -3.47
N HIS A 255 12.03 -1.69 -3.32
CA HIS A 255 11.44 -2.80 -4.07
C HIS A 255 10.06 -3.11 -3.48
N VAL A 256 9.02 -2.52 -4.07
CA VAL A 256 7.62 -2.77 -3.73
C VAL A 256 6.90 -3.33 -4.94
N ARG A 257 6.29 -4.52 -4.82
CA ARG A 257 5.40 -5.07 -5.84
C ARG A 257 3.96 -4.97 -5.34
N THR A 258 3.03 -4.64 -6.23
CA THR A 258 1.66 -4.27 -5.87
C THR A 258 0.65 -5.05 -6.69
N LEU A 259 -0.41 -5.49 -6.01
CA LEU A 259 -1.63 -5.99 -6.61
C LEU A 259 -2.80 -5.15 -6.06
N ILE A 260 -3.59 -4.57 -6.96
CA ILE A 260 -4.86 -3.93 -6.64
C ILE A 260 -5.98 -4.83 -7.15
N GLN A 261 -6.95 -5.16 -6.29
CA GLN A 261 -7.98 -6.13 -6.62
C GLN A 261 -9.34 -5.74 -6.03
N LYS A 262 -10.38 -5.77 -6.86
CA LYS A 262 -11.78 -5.78 -6.42
C LYS A 262 -12.38 -7.12 -6.78
N ASN A 263 -12.80 -7.89 -5.77
CA ASN A 263 -13.50 -9.13 -6.00
C ASN A 263 -15.00 -8.88 -6.28
N PRO A 264 -15.64 -9.67 -7.16
CA PRO A 264 -17.08 -9.64 -7.30
C PRO A 264 -17.76 -9.95 -5.97
N GLY A 265 -18.82 -9.19 -5.63
CA GLY A 265 -19.57 -9.41 -4.40
C GLY A 265 -18.99 -8.72 -3.16
N GLN A 266 -17.83 -8.07 -3.27
CA GLN A 266 -17.21 -7.27 -2.21
C GLN A 266 -17.23 -5.79 -2.57
N ASP A 267 -17.45 -4.94 -1.56
CA ASP A 267 -17.47 -3.48 -1.72
C ASP A 267 -16.15 -2.82 -1.26
N LEU A 268 -15.06 -3.57 -1.40
CA LEU A 268 -13.71 -3.20 -0.99
C LEU A 268 -12.77 -3.21 -2.20
N LEU A 269 -11.77 -2.34 -2.15
CA LEU A 269 -10.64 -2.35 -3.05
C LEU A 269 -9.40 -2.79 -2.27
N LEU A 270 -8.93 -4.00 -2.54
CA LEU A 270 -7.74 -4.57 -1.91
C LEU A 270 -6.49 -3.89 -2.47
N HIS A 271 -5.64 -3.43 -1.56
CA HIS A 271 -4.30 -2.91 -1.84
C HIS A 271 -3.29 -3.83 -1.16
N LEU A 272 -2.62 -4.64 -1.96
CA LEU A 272 -1.64 -5.62 -1.51
C LEU A 272 -0.25 -5.16 -1.95
N HIS A 273 0.61 -4.80 -0.99
CA HIS A 273 1.97 -4.32 -1.26
C HIS A 273 3.01 -5.29 -0.68
N GLU A 274 3.75 -5.97 -1.55
CA GLU A 274 4.91 -6.76 -1.19
C GLU A 274 6.15 -5.86 -1.09
N HIS A 275 6.62 -5.60 0.13
CA HIS A 275 7.91 -5.00 0.40
C HIS A 275 8.99 -6.09 0.43
N CYS A 276 9.85 -6.09 -0.59
CA CYS A 276 10.94 -7.06 -0.74
C CYS A 276 12.24 -6.51 -0.16
N ALA A 277 12.97 -7.36 0.57
CA ALA A 277 14.28 -7.06 1.13
C ALA A 277 15.19 -8.28 1.03
N ASP A 278 16.47 -8.10 1.35
CA ASP A 278 17.38 -9.22 1.55
C ASP A 278 16.96 -10.03 2.79
N LEU A 279 17.28 -11.33 2.80
CA LEU A 279 17.01 -12.20 3.93
C LEU A 279 17.76 -11.71 5.17
N GLY A 280 17.03 -11.32 6.21
CA GLY A 280 17.62 -10.74 7.41
C GLY A 280 16.77 -10.92 8.66
N LEU A 281 17.42 -10.73 9.81
CA LEU A 281 16.76 -10.71 11.13
C LEU A 281 16.03 -9.38 11.41
N THR A 282 16.22 -8.39 10.53
CA THR A 282 15.51 -7.12 10.53
C THR A 282 14.95 -6.86 9.14
N LEU A 283 13.75 -6.32 9.07
CA LEU A 283 13.12 -5.93 7.80
C LEU A 283 12.24 -4.71 8.04
N SER A 284 12.34 -3.71 7.17
CA SER A 284 11.47 -2.53 7.22
C SER A 284 10.69 -2.40 5.92
N SER A 285 9.40 -2.06 6.03
CA SER A 285 8.64 -1.63 4.85
C SER A 285 9.13 -0.24 4.41
N ALA A 286 8.82 0.13 3.17
CA ALA A 286 8.89 1.54 2.79
C ALA A 286 7.87 2.33 3.63
N PRO A 287 8.17 3.56 4.06
CA PRO A 287 7.16 4.41 4.69
C PRO A 287 6.06 4.74 3.68
N MET A 288 4.83 4.39 4.04
CA MET A 288 3.63 4.62 3.23
C MET A 288 2.92 5.88 3.73
N GLU A 289 2.30 6.63 2.84
CA GLU A 289 1.35 7.69 3.20
C GLU A 289 -0.02 7.39 2.60
N VAL A 290 -1.06 7.66 3.39
CA VAL A 290 -2.46 7.68 2.98
C VAL A 290 -2.93 9.13 3.08
N LEU A 291 -3.28 9.72 1.95
CA LEU A 291 -3.63 11.13 1.82
C LEU A 291 -5.05 11.23 1.31
N PHE A 292 -5.84 12.11 1.92
CA PHE A 292 -7.19 12.41 1.47
C PHE A 292 -7.34 13.91 1.17
N TRP A 293 -7.79 14.20 -0.05
CA TRP A 293 -8.30 15.51 -0.42
C TRP A 293 -9.81 15.50 -0.31
N GLU A 294 -10.30 16.02 0.81
CA GLU A 294 -11.73 16.14 1.09
C GLU A 294 -12.35 17.26 0.25
N GLN A 295 -13.06 16.88 -0.81
CA GLN A 295 -13.72 17.81 -1.72
C GLN A 295 -14.91 17.10 -2.36
N ALA A 296 -16.12 17.60 -2.11
CA ALA A 296 -17.32 17.10 -2.76
C ALA A 296 -17.50 17.71 -4.15
N GLY A 297 -18.18 16.96 -5.04
CA GLY A 297 -18.61 17.46 -6.35
C GLY A 297 -17.46 17.70 -7.33
N LEU A 298 -16.39 16.92 -7.23
CA LEU A 298 -15.24 17.01 -8.13
C LEU A 298 -15.63 16.71 -9.57
N GLU A 299 -15.21 17.57 -10.49
CA GLU A 299 -15.31 17.32 -11.92
C GLU A 299 -14.14 16.41 -12.39
N ASP A 300 -14.26 15.87 -13.61
CA ASP A 300 -13.18 15.07 -14.24
C ASP A 300 -11.86 15.87 -14.30
N VAL A 301 -11.95 17.17 -14.57
CA VAL A 301 -10.78 18.07 -14.66
C VAL A 301 -10.11 18.25 -13.29
N ASP A 302 -10.87 18.35 -12.21
CA ASP A 302 -10.31 18.48 -10.86
C ASP A 302 -9.53 17.24 -10.45
N ARG A 303 -10.08 16.06 -10.77
CA ARG A 303 -9.46 14.76 -10.53
C ARG A 303 -8.17 14.61 -11.33
N ALA A 304 -8.21 14.94 -12.62
CA ALA A 304 -7.02 14.90 -13.48
C ALA A 304 -5.92 15.82 -12.99
N ASN A 305 -6.26 17.07 -12.61
CA ASN A 305 -5.29 18.02 -12.08
C ASN A 305 -4.67 17.56 -10.75
N CYS A 306 -5.45 16.89 -9.89
CA CYS A 306 -4.95 16.34 -8.64
C CYS A 306 -4.03 15.12 -8.89
N HIS A 307 -4.42 14.24 -9.82
CA HIS A 307 -3.61 13.08 -10.23
C HIS A 307 -2.25 13.53 -10.80
N GLU A 308 -2.25 14.53 -11.68
CA GLU A 308 -1.01 15.07 -12.25
C GLU A 308 -0.12 15.73 -11.20
N ALA A 309 -0.69 16.54 -10.30
CA ALA A 309 0.07 17.12 -9.20
C ALA A 309 0.69 16.04 -8.28
N MET A 310 0.00 14.92 -8.08
CA MET A 310 0.56 13.78 -7.35
C MET A 310 1.69 13.11 -8.15
N ARG A 311 1.49 12.88 -9.45
CA ARG A 311 2.53 12.29 -10.32
C ARG A 311 3.81 13.12 -10.31
N GLU A 312 3.71 14.44 -10.44
CA GLU A 312 4.85 15.35 -10.37
C GLU A 312 5.57 15.23 -9.02
N LEU A 313 4.83 15.24 -7.91
CA LEU A 313 5.41 15.09 -6.57
C LEU A 313 6.16 13.76 -6.43
N VAL A 314 5.51 12.64 -6.80
CA VAL A 314 6.07 11.30 -6.66
C VAL A 314 7.32 11.16 -7.51
N TYR A 315 7.26 11.57 -8.78
CA TYR A 315 8.39 11.42 -9.70
C TYR A 315 9.55 12.30 -9.28
N ALA A 316 9.31 13.56 -8.93
CA ALA A 316 10.36 14.44 -8.43
C ALA A 316 11.02 13.86 -7.16
N HIS A 317 10.21 13.35 -6.22
CA HIS A 317 10.71 12.80 -4.96
C HIS A 317 11.53 11.52 -5.15
N LEU A 318 10.99 10.53 -5.88
CA LEU A 318 11.64 9.24 -6.05
C LEU A 318 12.86 9.33 -6.99
N HIS A 319 12.80 10.15 -8.05
CA HIS A 319 13.98 10.36 -8.90
C HIS A 319 15.11 11.04 -8.14
N GLN A 320 14.79 12.05 -7.31
CA GLN A 320 15.79 12.70 -6.47
C GLN A 320 16.49 11.69 -5.55
N GLN A 321 15.73 10.79 -4.91
CA GLN A 321 16.30 9.74 -4.05
C GLN A 321 17.14 8.72 -4.84
N ALA A 322 16.70 8.34 -6.05
CA ALA A 322 17.42 7.42 -6.92
C ALA A 322 18.67 8.04 -7.57
N GLY A 323 18.93 9.34 -7.38
CA GLY A 323 19.99 10.06 -8.08
C GLY A 323 19.71 10.20 -9.58
N MET A 324 18.47 9.99 -10.02
CA MET A 324 18.06 10.14 -11.40
C MET A 324 17.75 11.61 -11.68
N ARG A 325 18.19 12.10 -12.84
CA ARG A 325 17.78 13.41 -13.32
C ARG A 325 16.43 13.26 -14.00
N MET A 326 15.52 14.20 -13.77
CA MET A 326 14.37 14.31 -14.66
C MET A 326 14.88 14.62 -16.06
N GLU A 327 14.66 13.71 -16.99
CA GLU A 327 14.85 14.01 -18.40
C GLU A 327 13.88 15.12 -18.78
N ARG A 328 14.39 16.15 -19.45
CA ARG A 328 13.51 17.16 -20.03
C ARG A 328 12.67 16.44 -21.07
N ILE A 329 11.35 16.64 -21.02
CA ILE A 329 10.43 16.18 -22.06
C ILE A 329 10.96 16.74 -23.39
N GLY A 330 11.60 15.86 -24.16
CA GLY A 330 11.87 16.08 -25.56
C GLY A 330 10.65 15.58 -26.32
N PRO A 331 10.17 16.28 -27.35
CA PRO A 331 9.43 15.61 -28.41
C PRO A 331 10.20 14.35 -28.82
N THR A 332 9.57 13.21 -28.62
CA THR A 332 9.99 11.91 -29.16
C THR A 332 8.82 11.42 -29.99
N GLY A 333 9.08 10.60 -31.00
CA GLY A 333 8.01 9.94 -31.70
C GLY A 333 8.38 8.51 -32.04
N MET A 334 7.35 7.68 -32.06
CA MET A 334 7.45 6.26 -32.32
C MET A 334 6.66 5.97 -33.58
N ILE A 335 7.30 5.34 -34.56
CA ILE A 335 6.64 4.83 -35.76
C ILE A 335 6.42 3.34 -35.53
N GLU A 336 5.18 2.95 -35.26
CA GLU A 336 4.79 1.54 -35.17
C GLU A 336 4.32 1.05 -36.54
N GLU A 337 4.95 -0.01 -37.04
CA GLU A 337 4.49 -0.74 -38.23
C GLU A 337 4.05 -2.15 -37.82
N TRP A 338 2.86 -2.56 -38.26
CA TRP A 338 2.30 -3.89 -37.97
C TRP A 338 2.76 -4.97 -38.98
N GLY A 339 3.75 -4.66 -39.82
CA GLY A 339 4.32 -5.53 -40.84
C GLY A 339 5.86 -5.55 -40.80
N PRO A 340 6.53 -6.17 -41.80
CA PRO A 340 7.99 -6.11 -41.90
C PRO A 340 8.46 -4.66 -42.03
N PRO A 341 9.50 -4.24 -41.29
CA PRO A 341 9.91 -2.84 -41.22
C PRO A 341 10.37 -2.31 -42.59
N ASP A 342 9.72 -1.27 -43.10
CA ASP A 342 10.14 -0.56 -44.31
C ASP A 342 11.17 0.53 -43.94
N MET A 343 12.44 0.10 -43.84
CA MET A 343 13.55 0.99 -43.51
C MET A 343 13.80 2.09 -44.56
N LYS A 344 13.23 1.99 -45.76
CA LYS A 344 13.34 3.04 -46.78
C LYS A 344 12.30 4.12 -46.50
N ARG A 345 11.04 3.72 -46.30
CA ARG A 345 9.96 4.63 -45.92
C ARG A 345 10.22 5.33 -44.60
N TYR A 346 10.75 4.61 -43.61
CA TYR A 346 11.18 5.23 -42.35
C TYR A 346 12.20 6.36 -42.58
N ARG A 347 13.22 6.13 -43.41
CA ARG A 347 14.28 7.13 -43.66
C ARG A 347 13.82 8.30 -44.53
N GLU A 348 12.99 8.04 -45.54
CA GLU A 348 12.59 9.04 -46.54
C GLU A 348 11.36 9.85 -46.12
N GLU A 349 10.47 9.30 -45.30
CA GLU A 349 9.20 9.94 -44.90
C GLU A 349 9.07 10.07 -43.38
N GLY A 350 9.30 8.97 -42.65
CA GLY A 350 9.03 8.88 -41.21
C GLY A 350 9.93 9.76 -40.34
N LEU A 351 11.24 9.60 -40.48
CA LEU A 351 12.24 10.35 -39.73
C LEU A 351 12.18 11.86 -40.05
N PRO A 352 12.10 12.31 -41.32
CA PRO A 352 11.93 13.73 -41.63
C PRO A 352 10.69 14.35 -40.96
N ALA A 353 9.54 13.65 -41.00
CA ALA A 353 8.31 14.13 -40.36
C ALA A 353 8.45 14.20 -38.83
N LEU A 354 9.14 13.24 -38.22
CA LEU A 354 9.44 13.26 -36.78
C LEU A 354 10.34 14.44 -36.40
N LEU A 355 11.40 14.69 -37.18
CA LEU A 355 12.32 15.81 -36.95
C LEU A 355 11.61 17.16 -37.14
N GLU A 356 10.74 17.29 -38.14
CA GLU A 356 9.93 18.50 -38.37
C GLU A 356 8.95 18.77 -37.21
N ALA A 357 8.37 17.71 -36.63
CA ALA A 357 7.53 17.80 -35.43
C ALA A 357 8.34 18.09 -34.14
N GLY A 358 9.64 18.30 -34.27
CA GLY A 358 10.57 18.63 -33.18
C GLY A 358 11.25 17.42 -32.55
N GLY A 359 10.94 16.19 -33.01
CA GLY A 359 11.56 14.95 -32.55
C GLY A 359 13.09 15.03 -32.59
N LYS A 360 13.76 14.50 -31.56
CA LYS A 360 15.22 14.39 -31.54
C LYS A 360 15.66 13.03 -32.07
N ASP A 361 16.71 13.03 -32.88
CA ASP A 361 17.47 11.83 -33.25
C ASP A 361 18.48 11.60 -32.11
N ASP A 362 18.31 10.53 -31.34
CA ASP A 362 19.23 10.14 -30.26
C ASP A 362 20.26 9.12 -30.73
#